data_AF-F7T1W9-F1
#
_entry.id   AF-F7T1W9-F1
#
_cell.length_a   1.000
_cell.length_b   1.000
_cell.length_c   1.000
_cell.angle_alpha   90.00
_cell.angle_beta   90.00
_cell.angle_gamma   90.00
#
_symmetry.space_group_name_H-M   'P 1'
#
loop_
_entity.id
_entity.type
_entity.pdbx_description
1 polymer ?
#
loop_
_entity_poly.entity_id
_entity_poly.type
_entity_poly.pdbx_seq_one_letter_code
_entity_poly.pdbx_strand_id
1 'polypeptide(L)'
;MSTQNTNQLIITRPDDWHLHLRDGAALEAVVADTARQFARAIIMPNLKPPVTTTEQALAYRGRILAALTKAGGNADAFTPLMTLYLTDNTSAEEIFRAHESGQVYAVKLYPAGATTNSDAGVTDLLGKCAKALEALEKCGMPLLVHGEVTDPSIDVFDREAIFVERVMKPLRRAFPALKVVFEHITTREGAEYVRDAEGPIAATITPQHLLYNRNAIFQGGVRPHWYCLPILKRETHRLALVEAATSGSPRFFLGTDSAPHARGLKEHACGCAGCYTALHAMELYATAFEAVGKLDKLEGFASFHGPDFYGLPRNTGKLTLVRESYQIPDEVPFGDAGLVPLAAGETLAWRAAV
;
A
#
# COMPACT_ATOMS: atom_id res chain seq x y z
N MET A 1 -17.08 -19.66 2.00
CA MET A 1 -16.35 -20.86 2.44
C MET A 1 -15.36 -21.20 1.34
N SER A 2 -14.06 -21.03 1.61
CA SER A 2 -13.00 -21.45 0.69
C SER A 2 -13.01 -22.97 0.57
N THR A 3 -13.12 -23.52 -0.64
CA THR A 3 -12.86 -24.94 -0.90
C THR A 3 -11.36 -25.12 -1.04
N GLN A 4 -10.69 -25.53 0.04
CA GLN A 4 -9.30 -25.96 -0.03
C GLN A 4 -9.25 -27.36 -0.64
N ASN A 5 -8.80 -27.44 -1.90
CA ASN A 5 -8.18 -28.65 -2.40
C ASN A 5 -6.67 -28.48 -2.15
N THR A 6 -5.94 -29.53 -1.81
CA THR A 6 -4.53 -29.42 -1.37
C THR A 6 -3.63 -28.69 -2.36
N ASN A 7 -4.02 -28.55 -3.64
CA ASN A 7 -3.25 -27.92 -4.70
C ASN A 7 -3.77 -26.55 -5.18
N GLN A 8 -4.88 -26.03 -4.64
CA GLN A 8 -5.40 -24.71 -5.05
C GLN A 8 -6.12 -23.99 -3.91
N LEU A 9 -6.02 -22.66 -3.93
CA LEU A 9 -6.74 -21.75 -3.06
C LEU A 9 -7.60 -20.82 -3.92
N ILE A 10 -8.92 -20.89 -3.77
CA ILE A 10 -9.86 -20.00 -4.43
C ILE A 10 -10.38 -19.00 -3.40
N ILE A 11 -10.12 -17.72 -3.63
CA ILE A 11 -10.59 -16.63 -2.80
C ILE A 11 -11.47 -15.67 -3.60
N THR A 12 -12.32 -14.93 -2.90
CA THR A 12 -12.94 -13.71 -3.44
C THR A 12 -11.85 -12.80 -4.01
N ARG A 13 -12.06 -12.26 -5.22
CA ARG A 13 -11.06 -11.45 -5.91
C ARG A 13 -10.62 -10.30 -4.98
N PRO A 14 -9.33 -10.17 -4.69
CA PRO A 14 -8.83 -9.23 -3.70
C PRO A 14 -8.82 -7.80 -4.23
N ASP A 15 -8.50 -6.87 -3.33
CA ASP A 15 -8.25 -5.45 -3.64
C ASP A 15 -6.89 -5.04 -3.02
N ASP A 16 -6.22 -4.07 -3.64
CA ASP A 16 -4.96 -3.52 -3.13
C ASP A 16 -5.16 -2.14 -2.51
N TRP A 17 -5.14 -2.05 -1.18
CA TRP A 17 -5.44 -0.80 -0.47
C TRP A 17 -4.24 0.15 -0.37
N HIS A 18 -3.12 -0.11 -1.06
CA HIS A 18 -1.98 0.81 -1.16
C HIS A 18 -1.13 0.56 -2.41
N LEU A 19 -1.27 1.38 -3.45
CA LEU A 19 -0.56 1.16 -4.72
C LEU A 19 0.02 2.44 -5.35
N HIS A 20 1.24 2.32 -5.91
CA HIS A 20 1.87 3.37 -6.71
C HIS A 20 1.96 2.96 -8.19
N LEU A 21 1.09 3.52 -9.03
CA LEU A 21 1.10 3.23 -10.47
C LEU A 21 2.03 4.12 -11.30
N ARG A 22 2.57 5.21 -10.74
CA ARG A 22 3.34 6.22 -11.47
C ARG A 22 2.52 6.82 -12.63
N ASP A 23 3.16 7.33 -13.68
CA ASP A 23 2.48 7.92 -14.83
C ASP A 23 3.24 7.65 -16.13
N GLY A 24 2.62 7.92 -17.28
CA GLY A 24 3.23 7.74 -18.61
C GLY A 24 3.67 6.30 -18.87
N ALA A 25 4.85 6.12 -19.47
CA ALA A 25 5.37 4.79 -19.81
C ALA A 25 5.54 3.86 -18.61
N ALA A 26 5.84 4.41 -17.43
CA ALA A 26 5.92 3.63 -16.19
C ALA A 26 4.56 3.05 -15.79
N LEU A 27 3.48 3.84 -15.94
CA LEU A 27 2.11 3.40 -15.67
C LEU A 27 1.69 2.29 -16.64
N GLU A 28 1.95 2.47 -17.94
CA GLU A 28 1.65 1.47 -18.97
C GLU A 28 2.34 0.12 -18.68
N ALA A 29 3.55 0.16 -18.13
CA ALA A 29 4.34 -1.04 -17.83
C ALA A 29 3.82 -1.86 -16.64
N VAL A 30 3.12 -1.24 -15.67
CA VAL A 30 2.83 -1.90 -14.37
C VAL A 30 1.33 -2.06 -14.06
N VAL A 31 0.46 -1.32 -14.74
CA VAL A 31 -0.98 -1.31 -14.43
C VAL A 31 -1.65 -2.68 -14.66
N ALA A 32 -1.22 -3.39 -15.71
CA ALA A 32 -1.77 -4.70 -16.06
C ALA A 32 -1.48 -5.76 -15.00
N ASP A 33 -0.30 -5.72 -14.37
CA ASP A 33 0.08 -6.68 -13.32
C ASP A 33 -0.83 -6.59 -12.10
N THR A 34 -1.20 -5.37 -11.73
CA THR A 34 -2.17 -5.10 -10.67
C THR A 34 -3.55 -5.58 -11.09
N ALA A 35 -4.04 -5.12 -12.25
CA ALA A 35 -5.39 -5.40 -12.72
C ALA A 35 -5.64 -6.90 -12.95
N ARG A 36 -4.58 -7.68 -13.22
CA ARG A 36 -4.63 -9.14 -13.28
C ARG A 36 -5.06 -9.74 -11.94
N GLN A 37 -4.52 -9.27 -10.83
CA GLN A 37 -4.76 -9.86 -9.50
C GLN A 37 -5.91 -9.21 -8.72
N PHE A 38 -6.07 -7.90 -8.84
CA PHE A 38 -6.95 -7.11 -7.97
C PHE A 38 -8.13 -6.51 -8.74
N ALA A 39 -9.29 -6.41 -8.08
CA ALA A 39 -10.46 -5.76 -8.67
C ALA A 39 -10.45 -4.23 -8.45
N ARG A 40 -9.95 -3.77 -7.31
CA ARG A 40 -9.76 -2.36 -6.98
C ARG A 40 -8.35 -2.13 -6.46
N ALA A 41 -7.89 -0.89 -6.58
CA ALA A 41 -6.74 -0.44 -5.83
C ALA A 41 -6.85 1.02 -5.38
N ILE A 42 -6.38 1.33 -4.17
CA ILE A 42 -6.17 2.70 -3.70
C ILE A 42 -4.91 3.25 -4.37
N ILE A 43 -5.10 4.23 -5.25
CA ILE A 43 -4.01 4.81 -6.04
C ILE A 43 -3.41 5.99 -5.29
N MET A 44 -2.15 5.86 -4.90
CA MET A 44 -1.44 6.87 -4.14
C MET A 44 -1.10 8.11 -4.99
N PRO A 45 -1.09 9.32 -4.39
CA PRO A 45 -1.16 10.58 -5.15
C PRO A 45 0.19 11.28 -5.34
N ASN A 46 1.30 10.64 -4.98
CA ASN A 46 2.65 11.22 -4.96
C ASN A 46 3.33 11.21 -6.35
N LEU A 47 2.62 11.66 -7.38
CA LEU A 47 3.20 11.99 -8.69
C LEU A 47 4.13 13.21 -8.58
N LYS A 48 4.78 13.58 -9.69
CA LYS A 48 5.49 14.85 -9.83
C LYS A 48 4.86 15.67 -10.98
N PRO A 49 4.13 16.76 -10.69
CA PRO A 49 3.70 17.24 -9.36
C PRO A 49 2.67 16.29 -8.70
N PRO A 50 2.46 16.39 -7.36
CA PRO A 50 1.50 15.55 -6.66
C PRO A 50 0.05 15.86 -7.06
N VAL A 51 -0.82 14.87 -6.93
CA VAL A 51 -2.26 14.99 -7.17
C VAL A 51 -2.93 15.60 -5.94
N THR A 52 -3.24 16.89 -5.99
CA THR A 52 -3.72 17.68 -4.82
C THR A 52 -5.17 18.14 -4.97
N THR A 53 -5.76 17.97 -6.15
CA THR A 53 -7.14 18.37 -6.44
C THR A 53 -7.93 17.23 -7.08
N THR A 54 -9.25 17.29 -6.95
CA THR A 54 -10.23 16.37 -7.51
C THR A 54 -10.10 16.32 -9.03
N GLU A 55 -9.92 17.45 -9.69
CA GLU A 55 -9.71 17.51 -11.14
C GLU A 55 -8.47 16.72 -11.57
N GLN A 56 -7.34 16.91 -10.88
CA GLN A 56 -6.12 16.15 -11.14
C GLN A 56 -6.32 14.65 -10.90
N ALA A 57 -7.05 14.27 -9.86
CA ALA A 57 -7.35 12.88 -9.54
C ALA A 57 -8.21 12.23 -10.64
N LEU A 58 -9.25 12.91 -11.13
CA LEU A 58 -10.11 12.44 -12.21
C LEU A 58 -9.34 12.32 -13.54
N ALA A 59 -8.49 13.31 -13.85
CA ALA A 59 -7.63 13.24 -15.03
C ALA A 59 -6.63 12.08 -14.94
N TYR A 60 -6.04 11.85 -13.77
CA TYR A 60 -5.12 10.72 -13.55
C TYR A 60 -5.84 9.37 -13.66
N ARG A 61 -7.05 9.27 -13.10
CA ARG A 61 -7.92 8.10 -13.27
C ARG A 61 -8.15 7.76 -14.75
N GLY A 62 -8.43 8.78 -15.57
CA GLY A 62 -8.59 8.61 -17.02
C GLY A 62 -7.33 8.04 -17.68
N ARG A 63 -6.14 8.52 -17.30
CA ARG A 63 -4.86 7.98 -17.79
C ARG A 63 -4.63 6.53 -17.37
N ILE A 64 -4.97 6.16 -16.14
CA ILE A 64 -4.84 4.78 -15.63
C ILE A 64 -5.68 3.81 -16.46
N LEU A 65 -6.94 4.14 -16.70
CA LEU A 65 -7.83 3.28 -17.49
C LEU A 65 -7.38 3.17 -18.95
N ALA A 66 -6.96 4.28 -19.56
CA ALA A 66 -6.41 4.27 -20.91
C ALA A 66 -5.12 3.42 -21.02
N ALA A 67 -4.21 3.55 -20.05
CA ALA A 67 -2.99 2.75 -19.97
C ALA A 67 -3.30 1.26 -19.80
N LEU A 68 -4.30 0.91 -18.99
CA LEU A 68 -4.74 -0.47 -18.82
C LEU A 68 -5.27 -1.06 -20.12
N THR A 69 -6.12 -0.33 -20.86
CA THR A 69 -6.59 -0.77 -22.18
C THR A 69 -5.42 -0.95 -23.16
N LYS A 70 -4.47 -0.02 -23.17
CA LYS A 70 -3.28 -0.09 -24.04
C LYS A 70 -2.40 -1.30 -23.71
N ALA A 71 -2.28 -1.65 -22.43
CA ALA A 71 -1.56 -2.83 -21.96
C ALA A 71 -2.34 -4.14 -22.16
N GLY A 72 -3.48 -4.13 -22.86
CA GLY A 72 -4.30 -5.30 -23.15
C GLY A 72 -5.18 -5.77 -21.98
N GLY A 73 -5.26 -4.98 -20.91
CA GLY A 73 -6.11 -5.27 -19.76
C GLY A 73 -7.57 -4.82 -19.96
N ASN A 74 -8.46 -5.38 -19.15
CA ASN A 74 -9.88 -5.01 -19.15
C ASN A 74 -10.14 -3.85 -18.18
N ALA A 75 -10.34 -2.65 -18.73
CA ALA A 75 -10.63 -1.44 -17.96
C ALA A 75 -11.95 -1.49 -17.18
N ASP A 76 -12.91 -2.34 -17.57
CA ASP A 76 -14.17 -2.52 -16.86
C ASP A 76 -14.03 -3.45 -15.64
N ALA A 77 -12.95 -4.24 -15.60
CA ALA A 77 -12.70 -5.23 -14.55
C ALA A 77 -11.74 -4.74 -13.45
N PHE A 78 -11.25 -3.50 -13.54
CA PHE A 78 -10.37 -2.87 -12.57
C PHE A 78 -10.84 -1.44 -12.24
N THR A 79 -11.01 -1.15 -10.96
CA THR A 79 -11.45 0.18 -10.50
C THR A 79 -10.33 0.87 -9.70
N PRO A 80 -9.66 1.88 -10.29
CA PRO A 80 -8.75 2.75 -9.54
C PRO A 80 -9.54 3.66 -8.59
N LEU A 81 -9.29 3.51 -7.29
CA LEU A 81 -9.85 4.31 -6.21
C LEU A 81 -8.87 5.46 -5.92
N MET A 82 -9.21 6.66 -6.35
CA MET A 82 -8.25 7.78 -6.35
C MET A 82 -8.05 8.35 -4.95
N THR A 83 -6.92 9.01 -4.74
CA THR A 83 -6.62 9.75 -3.51
C THR A 83 -6.12 11.15 -3.82
N LEU A 84 -6.19 12.06 -2.83
CA LEU A 84 -5.48 13.33 -2.87
C LEU A 84 -4.27 13.31 -1.95
N TYR A 85 -3.23 14.03 -2.35
CA TYR A 85 -2.06 14.32 -1.53
C TYR A 85 -2.41 15.47 -0.58
N LEU A 86 -2.32 15.24 0.73
CA LEU A 86 -2.56 16.29 1.73
C LEU A 86 -1.42 17.31 1.70
N THR A 87 -1.77 18.60 1.67
CA THR A 87 -0.81 19.70 1.76
C THR A 87 -1.25 20.70 2.82
N ASP A 88 -0.34 21.58 3.21
CA ASP A 88 -0.63 22.74 4.08
C ASP A 88 -1.77 23.63 3.55
N ASN A 89 -2.03 23.60 2.24
CA ASN A 89 -3.01 24.45 1.56
C ASN A 89 -4.28 23.71 1.13
N THR A 90 -4.41 22.42 1.47
CA THR A 90 -5.62 21.64 1.14
C THR A 90 -6.81 22.22 1.91
N SER A 91 -7.82 22.70 1.18
CA SER A 91 -8.98 23.35 1.78
C SER A 91 -10.09 22.34 2.11
N ALA A 92 -10.98 22.69 3.03
CA ALA A 92 -12.15 21.88 3.37
C ALA A 92 -13.10 21.70 2.16
N GLU A 93 -13.23 22.73 1.34
CA GLU A 93 -14.05 22.72 0.13
C GLU A 93 -13.54 21.70 -0.89
N GLU A 94 -12.21 21.56 -1.01
CA GLU A 94 -11.61 20.54 -1.87
C GLU A 94 -11.87 19.12 -1.36
N ILE A 95 -11.90 18.93 -0.03
CA ILE A 95 -12.28 17.64 0.57
C ILE A 95 -13.73 17.27 0.24
N PHE A 96 -14.67 18.20 0.39
CA PHE A 96 -16.07 17.93 0.05
C PHE A 96 -16.25 17.68 -1.44
N ARG A 97 -15.61 18.46 -2.31
CA ARG A 97 -15.61 18.24 -3.76
C ARG A 97 -15.07 16.84 -4.12
N ALA A 98 -13.98 16.43 -3.48
CA ALA A 98 -13.39 15.12 -3.67
C ALA A 98 -14.36 14.00 -3.27
N HIS A 99 -15.00 14.14 -2.11
CA HIS A 99 -16.02 13.20 -1.64
C HIS A 99 -17.20 13.08 -2.62
N GLU A 100 -17.75 14.23 -3.03
CA GLU A 100 -18.90 14.33 -3.95
C GLU A 100 -18.61 13.77 -5.34
N SER A 101 -17.33 13.71 -5.76
CA SER A 101 -16.94 13.11 -7.04
C SER A 101 -17.27 11.62 -7.15
N GLY A 102 -17.35 10.91 -6.02
CA GLY A 102 -17.52 9.45 -5.98
C GLY A 102 -16.32 8.65 -6.54
N GLN A 103 -15.20 9.32 -6.87
CA GLN A 103 -13.99 8.69 -7.42
C GLN A 103 -12.77 8.86 -6.52
N VAL A 104 -12.78 9.85 -5.63
CA VAL A 104 -11.75 10.04 -4.60
C VAL A 104 -12.22 9.42 -3.29
N TYR A 105 -11.46 8.45 -2.80
CA TYR A 105 -11.85 7.63 -1.66
C TYR A 105 -11.09 7.97 -0.39
N ALA A 106 -9.97 8.67 -0.47
CA ALA A 106 -9.16 9.02 0.69
C ALA A 106 -8.19 10.17 0.41
N VAL A 107 -7.59 10.69 1.48
CA VAL A 107 -6.50 11.67 1.40
C VAL A 107 -5.26 11.11 2.10
N LYS A 108 -4.11 11.17 1.42
CA LYS A 108 -2.84 10.62 1.90
C LYS A 108 -1.97 11.71 2.51
N LEU A 109 -1.64 11.52 3.79
CA LEU A 109 -0.63 12.26 4.52
C LEU A 109 0.75 11.64 4.28
N TYR A 110 1.66 12.44 3.74
CA TYR A 110 3.10 12.22 3.81
C TYR A 110 3.71 13.36 4.66
N PRO A 111 4.40 13.04 5.77
CA PRO A 111 5.24 14.02 6.44
C PRO A 111 6.29 14.55 5.46
N ALA A 112 6.55 15.86 5.49
CA ALA A 112 7.49 16.48 4.56
C ALA A 112 8.87 15.80 4.60
N GLY A 113 9.33 15.32 3.45
CA GLY A 113 10.63 14.64 3.30
C GLY A 113 10.68 13.18 3.79
N ALA A 114 9.56 12.55 4.16
CA ALA A 114 9.53 11.19 4.70
C ALA A 114 9.88 10.11 3.68
N THR A 115 9.49 10.32 2.42
CA THR A 115 9.63 9.32 1.35
C THR A 115 9.68 9.94 -0.05
N THR A 116 9.74 9.12 -1.09
CA THR A 116 9.76 9.53 -2.50
C THR A 116 8.63 10.53 -2.82
N ASN A 117 9.02 11.70 -3.34
CA ASN A 117 8.14 12.80 -3.78
C ASN A 117 7.32 13.43 -2.63
N SER A 118 7.87 13.44 -1.42
CA SER A 118 7.20 14.01 -0.24
C SER A 118 7.60 15.45 0.10
N ASP A 119 8.33 16.14 -0.78
CA ASP A 119 8.85 17.50 -0.51
C ASP A 119 7.73 18.55 -0.39
N ALA A 120 6.57 18.31 -1.01
CA ALA A 120 5.37 19.13 -0.90
C ALA A 120 4.46 18.72 0.28
N GLY A 121 4.99 17.90 1.19
CA GLY A 121 4.30 17.34 2.35
C GLY A 121 3.89 18.37 3.39
N VAL A 122 3.14 17.89 4.37
CA VAL A 122 2.58 18.71 5.46
C VAL A 122 3.68 19.09 6.46
N THR A 123 3.74 20.36 6.84
CA THR A 123 4.74 20.88 7.79
C THR A 123 4.20 21.01 9.22
N ASP A 124 2.89 21.24 9.37
CA ASP A 124 2.19 21.30 10.65
C ASP A 124 0.78 20.74 10.49
N LEU A 125 0.61 19.47 10.86
CA LEU A 125 -0.63 18.72 10.62
C LEU A 125 -1.83 19.31 11.36
N LEU A 126 -1.67 19.64 12.64
CA LEU A 126 -2.79 20.14 13.45
C LEU A 126 -2.97 21.65 13.30
N GLY A 127 -1.92 22.42 13.02
CA GLY A 127 -2.05 23.86 12.83
C GLY A 127 -2.57 24.25 11.44
N LYS A 128 -2.07 23.61 10.37
CA LYS A 128 -2.38 24.02 8.99
C LYS A 128 -3.46 23.17 8.31
N CYS A 129 -3.57 21.88 8.66
CA CYS A 129 -4.53 20.99 8.01
C CYS A 129 -5.81 20.76 8.81
N ALA A 130 -6.00 21.37 9.98
CA ALA A 130 -7.17 21.15 10.85
C ALA A 130 -8.51 21.22 10.09
N LYS A 131 -8.73 22.27 9.28
CA LYS A 131 -9.98 22.41 8.52
C LYS A 131 -10.21 21.28 7.50
N ALA A 132 -9.14 20.79 6.87
CA ALA A 132 -9.24 19.65 5.96
C ALA A 132 -9.51 18.35 6.74
N LEU A 133 -8.88 18.16 7.91
CA LEU A 133 -9.11 17.02 8.78
C LEU A 133 -10.54 16.99 9.34
N GLU A 134 -11.08 18.14 9.75
CA GLU A 134 -12.49 18.30 10.15
C GLU A 134 -13.44 17.92 9.00
N ALA A 135 -13.12 18.35 7.76
CA ALA A 135 -13.93 18.01 6.59
C ALA A 135 -13.89 16.50 6.30
N LEU A 136 -12.71 15.86 6.41
CA LEU A 136 -12.54 14.41 6.26
C LEU A 136 -13.37 13.65 7.29
N GLU A 137 -13.29 14.05 8.57
CA GLU A 137 -14.08 13.45 9.65
C GLU A 137 -15.59 13.61 9.38
N LYS A 138 -16.03 14.81 8.99
CA LYS A 138 -17.45 15.12 8.73
C LYS A 138 -18.04 14.33 7.56
N CYS A 139 -17.30 14.15 6.47
CA CYS A 139 -17.77 13.35 5.33
C CYS A 139 -17.42 11.86 5.43
N GLY A 140 -16.72 11.44 6.50
CA GLY A 140 -16.33 10.05 6.72
C GLY A 140 -15.27 9.53 5.75
N MET A 141 -14.55 10.42 5.05
CA MET A 141 -13.48 10.06 4.14
C MET A 141 -12.18 9.77 4.92
N PRO A 142 -11.53 8.60 4.71
CA PRO A 142 -10.32 8.25 5.43
C PRO A 142 -9.11 9.16 5.17
N LEU A 143 -8.33 9.37 6.24
CA LEU A 143 -6.95 9.81 6.14
C LEU A 143 -6.03 8.59 6.11
N LEU A 144 -5.23 8.48 5.05
CA LEU A 144 -4.19 7.47 4.90
C LEU A 144 -2.87 8.06 5.39
N VAL A 145 -2.12 7.35 6.23
CA VAL A 145 -0.96 7.93 6.92
C VAL A 145 0.29 7.12 6.65
N HIS A 146 1.27 7.73 5.98
CA HIS A 146 2.66 7.27 6.04
C HIS A 146 3.25 7.73 7.39
N GLY A 147 3.26 6.84 8.38
CA GLY A 147 3.55 7.21 9.76
C GLY A 147 5.01 7.11 10.17
N GLU A 148 5.88 7.95 9.60
CA GLU A 148 7.27 8.12 10.06
C GLU A 148 7.56 9.61 10.35
N VAL A 149 8.23 9.90 11.45
CA VAL A 149 8.82 11.24 11.65
C VAL A 149 10.07 11.41 10.78
N THR A 150 10.41 12.63 10.40
CA THR A 150 11.49 12.92 9.45
C THR A 150 12.69 13.64 10.06
N ASP A 151 12.68 13.83 11.38
CA ASP A 151 13.78 14.43 12.14
C ASP A 151 15.11 13.69 11.86
N PRO A 152 16.14 14.38 11.35
CA PRO A 152 17.42 13.75 10.99
C PRO A 152 18.19 13.23 12.22
N SER A 153 17.84 13.66 13.44
CA SER A 153 18.43 13.13 14.68
C SER A 153 17.83 11.79 15.12
N ILE A 154 16.71 11.37 14.51
CA ILE A 154 16.01 10.13 14.82
C ILE A 154 16.47 9.03 13.86
N ASP A 155 16.92 7.92 14.45
CA ASP A 155 17.31 6.72 13.71
C ASP A 155 16.13 6.18 12.87
N VAL A 156 16.42 5.79 11.63
CA VAL A 156 15.39 5.35 10.66
C VAL A 156 14.57 4.15 11.17
N PHE A 157 15.12 3.32 12.06
CA PHE A 157 14.40 2.18 12.61
C PHE A 157 13.38 2.59 13.70
N ASP A 158 13.51 3.78 14.29
CA ASP A 158 12.67 4.26 15.40
C ASP A 158 11.57 5.25 14.95
N ARG A 159 11.64 5.74 13.71
CA ARG A 159 10.76 6.79 13.18
C ARG A 159 9.27 6.46 13.28
N GLU A 160 8.89 5.21 12.99
CA GLU A 160 7.49 4.77 13.03
C GLU A 160 6.93 4.76 14.47
N ALA A 161 7.67 4.18 15.41
CA ALA A 161 7.27 4.14 16.82
C ALA A 161 7.14 5.56 17.42
N ILE A 162 8.06 6.46 17.06
CA ILE A 162 7.99 7.85 17.51
C ILE A 162 6.82 8.59 16.86
N PHE A 163 6.49 8.30 15.60
CA PHE A 163 5.31 8.86 14.95
C PHE A 163 4.01 8.51 15.67
N VAL A 164 3.89 7.27 16.17
CA VAL A 164 2.72 6.84 16.96
C VAL A 164 2.49 7.77 18.15
N GLU A 165 3.54 8.06 18.91
CA GLU A 165 3.46 8.92 20.09
C GLU A 165 3.28 10.41 19.76
N ARG A 166 4.06 10.92 18.80
CA ARG A 166 4.14 12.37 18.52
C ARG A 166 3.04 12.88 17.61
N VAL A 167 2.48 12.03 16.74
CA VAL A 167 1.54 12.47 15.69
C VAL A 167 0.24 11.68 15.75
N MET A 168 0.30 10.35 15.68
CA MET A 168 -0.90 9.52 15.55
C MET A 168 -1.83 9.64 16.77
N LYS A 169 -1.30 9.53 17.99
CA LYS A 169 -2.10 9.69 19.21
C LYS A 169 -2.70 11.10 19.35
N PRO A 170 -1.94 12.21 19.19
CA PRO A 170 -2.52 13.55 19.18
C PRO A 170 -3.59 13.76 18.11
N LEU A 171 -3.34 13.32 16.87
CA LEU A 171 -4.29 13.42 15.76
C LEU A 171 -5.63 12.78 16.12
N ARG A 172 -5.60 11.55 16.62
CA ARG A 172 -6.81 10.79 16.94
C ARG A 172 -7.52 11.26 18.21
N ARG A 173 -6.83 11.98 19.09
CA ARG A 173 -7.50 12.71 20.19
C ARG A 173 -8.22 13.96 19.70
N ALA A 174 -7.64 14.66 18.73
CA ALA A 174 -8.25 15.87 18.15
C ALA A 174 -9.46 15.53 17.25
N PHE A 175 -9.38 14.42 16.52
CA PHE A 175 -10.42 13.94 15.59
C PHE A 175 -10.77 12.47 15.89
N PRO A 176 -11.55 12.19 16.95
CA PRO A 176 -11.82 10.83 17.41
C PRO A 176 -12.69 10.00 16.46
N ALA A 177 -13.47 10.63 15.58
CA ALA A 177 -14.31 9.97 14.58
C ALA A 177 -13.65 9.88 13.20
N LEU A 178 -12.52 10.56 12.98
CA LEU A 178 -11.76 10.48 11.73
C LEU A 178 -11.29 9.05 11.48
N LYS A 179 -11.71 8.49 10.33
CA LYS A 179 -11.19 7.20 9.85
C LYS A 179 -9.72 7.34 9.49
N VAL A 180 -8.87 6.50 10.06
CA VAL A 180 -7.43 6.51 9.80
C VAL A 180 -6.96 5.13 9.34
N VAL A 181 -6.21 5.09 8.24
CA VAL A 181 -5.42 3.92 7.86
C VAL A 181 -3.96 4.23 8.14
N PHE A 182 -3.37 3.49 9.08
CA PHE A 182 -1.92 3.51 9.30
C PHE A 182 -1.29 2.62 8.23
N GLU A 183 -0.78 3.26 7.19
CA GLU A 183 -0.28 2.53 6.02
C GLU A 183 0.98 1.74 6.36
N HIS A 184 1.15 0.61 5.65
CA HIS A 184 2.35 -0.21 5.56
C HIS A 184 3.12 -0.30 6.90
N ILE A 185 2.43 -0.66 7.99
CA ILE A 185 3.05 -0.73 9.31
C ILE A 185 4.21 -1.73 9.30
N THR A 186 5.30 -1.39 9.97
CA THR A 186 6.54 -2.19 9.94
C THR A 186 7.03 -2.61 11.32
N THR A 187 6.41 -2.09 12.37
CA THR A 187 6.80 -2.31 13.77
C THR A 187 5.72 -3.07 14.55
N ARG A 188 6.17 -3.88 15.53
CA ARG A 188 5.31 -4.40 16.60
C ARG A 188 4.51 -3.28 17.26
N GLU A 189 5.15 -2.15 17.54
CA GLU A 189 4.55 -0.98 18.18
C GLU A 189 3.37 -0.43 17.35
N GLY A 190 3.51 -0.34 16.02
CA GLY A 190 2.43 0.01 15.11
C GLY A 190 1.30 -1.02 15.10
N ALA A 191 1.63 -2.32 15.07
CA ALA A 191 0.65 -3.41 15.10
C ALA A 191 -0.16 -3.43 16.41
N GLU A 192 0.51 -3.33 17.56
CA GLU A 192 -0.12 -3.27 18.88
C GLU A 192 -1.00 -2.03 19.03
N TYR A 193 -0.51 -0.87 18.57
CA TYR A 193 -1.31 0.36 18.60
C TYR A 193 -2.61 0.22 17.80
N VAL A 194 -2.56 -0.29 16.57
CA VAL A 194 -3.76 -0.47 15.73
C VAL A 194 -4.70 -1.52 16.31
N ARG A 195 -4.16 -2.57 16.94
CA ARG A 195 -4.97 -3.59 17.63
C ARG A 195 -5.75 -2.98 18.80
N ASP A 196 -5.10 -2.19 19.63
CA ASP A 196 -5.62 -1.79 20.95
C ASP A 196 -6.36 -0.45 20.96
N ALA A 197 -6.14 0.40 19.94
CA ALA A 197 -6.71 1.74 19.93
C ALA A 197 -8.25 1.74 19.76
N GLU A 198 -8.93 2.67 20.42
CA GLU A 198 -10.36 2.93 20.19
C GLU A 198 -10.59 3.69 18.87
N GLY A 199 -11.83 3.71 18.35
CA GLY A 199 -12.22 4.49 17.16
C GLY A 199 -11.87 3.82 15.81
N PRO A 200 -12.20 4.49 14.67
CA PRO A 200 -12.06 3.89 13.35
C PRO A 200 -10.61 3.95 12.84
N ILE A 201 -9.81 2.97 13.25
CA ILE A 201 -8.43 2.80 12.81
C ILE A 201 -8.20 1.41 12.21
N ALA A 202 -7.45 1.38 11.11
CA ALA A 202 -6.97 0.17 10.48
C ALA A 202 -5.52 0.34 10.03
N ALA A 203 -4.92 -0.72 9.49
CA ALA A 203 -3.60 -0.69 8.89
C ALA A 203 -3.48 -1.61 7.68
N THR A 204 -2.68 -1.17 6.72
CA THR A 204 -2.21 -2.03 5.63
C THR A 204 -0.89 -2.67 6.00
N ILE A 205 -0.65 -3.88 5.51
CA ILE A 205 0.62 -4.60 5.70
C ILE A 205 1.05 -5.16 4.34
N THR A 206 2.28 -4.84 3.94
CA THR A 206 2.87 -5.21 2.63
C THR A 206 3.41 -6.64 2.62
N PRO A 207 3.61 -7.28 1.45
CA PRO A 207 4.20 -8.63 1.43
C PRO A 207 5.67 -8.65 1.88
N GLN A 208 6.47 -7.63 1.54
CA GLN A 208 7.89 -7.57 1.92
C GLN A 208 8.09 -7.52 3.44
N HIS A 209 7.23 -6.78 4.15
CA HIS A 209 7.29 -6.68 5.61
C HIS A 209 6.77 -7.94 6.33
N LEU A 210 6.04 -8.81 5.63
CA LEU A 210 5.66 -10.13 6.16
C LEU A 210 6.76 -11.17 5.93
N LEU A 211 7.40 -11.15 4.76
CA LEU A 211 8.37 -12.16 4.35
C LEU A 211 9.78 -11.89 4.86
N TYR A 212 10.19 -10.61 4.95
CA TYR A 212 11.57 -10.24 5.18
C TYR A 212 11.74 -9.39 6.45
N ASN A 213 12.88 -9.58 7.10
CA ASN A 213 13.40 -8.63 8.09
C ASN A 213 14.62 -7.90 7.49
N ARG A 214 15.14 -6.91 8.21
CA ARG A 214 16.21 -6.02 7.73
C ARG A 214 17.50 -6.72 7.30
N ASN A 215 17.77 -7.96 7.74
CA ASN A 215 18.93 -8.71 7.27
C ASN A 215 18.86 -8.97 5.76
N ALA A 216 17.65 -9.00 5.17
CA ALA A 216 17.46 -9.13 3.74
C ALA A 216 18.15 -7.97 2.97
N ILE A 217 18.23 -6.77 3.53
CA ILE A 217 18.93 -5.64 2.89
C ILE A 217 20.45 -5.88 2.80
N PHE A 218 21.03 -6.70 3.67
CA PHE A 218 22.49 -6.81 3.83
C PHE A 218 23.09 -8.19 3.55
N GLN A 219 22.29 -9.23 3.32
CA GLN A 219 22.83 -10.57 3.08
C GLN A 219 23.53 -10.66 1.72
N GLY A 220 24.82 -11.01 1.76
CA GLY A 220 25.71 -11.06 0.59
C GLY A 220 26.17 -9.69 0.08
N GLY A 221 25.76 -8.58 0.73
CA GLY A 221 26.00 -7.21 0.29
C GLY A 221 24.75 -6.34 0.43
N VAL A 222 24.86 -5.05 0.11
CA VAL A 222 23.70 -4.14 0.13
C VAL A 222 22.80 -4.45 -1.06
N ARG A 223 21.54 -4.80 -0.79
CA ARG A 223 20.51 -5.17 -1.78
C ARG A 223 19.47 -4.05 -1.89
N PRO A 224 19.62 -3.09 -2.83
CA PRO A 224 18.74 -1.92 -2.91
C PRO A 224 17.30 -2.27 -3.29
N HIS A 225 17.06 -3.41 -3.96
CA HIS A 225 15.71 -3.84 -4.33
C HIS A 225 14.85 -4.30 -3.14
N TRP A 226 15.44 -4.50 -1.96
CA TRP A 226 14.73 -4.72 -0.68
C TRP A 226 14.60 -3.44 0.15
N TYR A 227 15.15 -2.31 -0.32
CA TYR A 227 15.06 -1.03 0.36
C TYR A 227 13.76 -0.30 -0.01
N CYS A 228 12.89 -0.11 0.98
CA CYS A 228 11.66 0.67 0.94
C CYS A 228 11.52 1.53 2.20
N LEU A 229 10.49 2.37 2.25
CA LEU A 229 10.13 3.19 3.41
C LEU A 229 8.67 2.92 3.80
N PRO A 230 8.37 2.58 5.06
CA PRO A 230 9.32 2.44 6.16
C PRO A 230 10.29 1.27 5.93
N ILE A 231 11.50 1.36 6.49
CA ILE A 231 12.54 0.35 6.24
C ILE A 231 12.17 -1.00 6.87
N LEU A 232 12.57 -2.12 6.24
CA LEU A 232 12.49 -3.43 6.89
C LEU A 232 13.08 -3.37 8.31
N LYS A 233 12.39 -3.98 9.29
CA LYS A 233 12.74 -3.91 10.71
C LYS A 233 13.36 -5.23 11.21
N ARG A 234 13.68 -5.31 12.50
CA ARG A 234 14.16 -6.57 13.13
C ARG A 234 13.11 -7.67 13.05
N GLU A 235 13.55 -8.92 13.17
CA GLU A 235 12.69 -10.10 13.10
C GLU A 235 11.51 -10.07 14.09
N THR A 236 11.73 -9.52 15.29
CA THR A 236 10.66 -9.34 16.29
C THR A 236 9.48 -8.52 15.77
N HIS A 237 9.73 -7.50 14.94
CA HIS A 237 8.66 -6.72 14.34
C HIS A 237 8.00 -7.50 13.20
N ARG A 238 8.78 -8.17 12.34
CA ARG A 238 8.23 -9.03 11.26
C ARG A 238 7.25 -10.07 11.83
N LEU A 239 7.61 -10.74 12.92
CA LEU A 239 6.75 -11.72 13.59
C LEU A 239 5.45 -11.09 14.11
N ALA A 240 5.50 -9.89 14.69
CA ALA A 240 4.30 -9.17 15.11
C ALA A 240 3.39 -8.76 13.94
N LEU A 241 3.97 -8.40 12.79
CA LEU A 241 3.19 -8.11 11.57
C LEU A 241 2.52 -9.37 11.02
N VAL A 242 3.23 -10.51 11.02
CA VAL A 242 2.65 -11.81 10.63
C VAL A 242 1.51 -12.19 11.56
N GLU A 243 1.67 -12.01 12.87
CA GLU A 243 0.60 -12.23 13.84
C GLU A 243 -0.61 -11.32 13.55
N ALA A 244 -0.39 -10.03 13.30
CA ALA A 244 -1.44 -9.06 12.99
C ALA A 244 -2.19 -9.42 11.69
N ALA A 245 -1.46 -9.64 10.59
CA ALA A 245 -2.04 -9.97 9.28
C ALA A 245 -2.84 -11.29 9.31
N THR A 246 -2.41 -12.25 10.14
CA THR A 246 -3.03 -13.57 10.25
C THR A 246 -3.93 -13.72 11.49
N SER A 247 -4.29 -12.62 12.14
CA SER A 247 -5.13 -12.61 13.35
C SER A 247 -6.61 -12.87 13.06
N GLY A 248 -7.06 -12.56 11.83
CA GLY A 248 -8.49 -12.48 11.49
C GLY A 248 -9.17 -11.19 11.99
N SER A 249 -8.42 -10.24 12.57
CA SER A 249 -8.94 -8.93 12.93
C SER A 249 -9.31 -8.12 11.68
N PRO A 250 -10.49 -7.45 11.65
CA PRO A 250 -10.90 -6.64 10.51
C PRO A 250 -10.10 -5.33 10.36
N ARG A 251 -9.16 -5.05 11.28
CA ARG A 251 -8.33 -3.85 11.28
C ARG A 251 -7.07 -3.97 10.41
N PHE A 252 -6.74 -5.18 9.97
CA PHE A 252 -5.55 -5.42 9.14
C PHE A 252 -5.98 -5.95 7.79
N PHE A 253 -5.51 -5.30 6.73
CA PHE A 253 -5.81 -5.69 5.35
C PHE A 253 -4.64 -5.44 4.40
N LEU A 254 -4.76 -6.00 3.21
CA LEU A 254 -3.73 -5.99 2.18
C LEU A 254 -3.46 -4.57 1.67
N GLY A 255 -2.21 -4.16 1.64
CA GLY A 255 -1.77 -3.01 0.84
C GLY A 255 -0.34 -3.27 0.39
N THR A 256 -0.12 -3.37 -0.92
CA THR A 256 1.18 -3.87 -1.42
C THR A 256 2.31 -2.88 -1.20
N ASP A 257 2.00 -1.59 -1.24
CA ASP A 257 2.98 -0.53 -1.45
C ASP A 257 3.92 -0.86 -2.62
N SER A 258 3.37 -1.48 -3.67
CA SER A 258 4.14 -1.76 -4.87
C SER A 258 4.55 -0.44 -5.50
N ALA A 259 5.85 -0.16 -5.44
CA ALA A 259 6.45 1.13 -5.73
C ALA A 259 7.58 0.97 -6.77
N PRO A 260 7.23 0.85 -8.07
CA PRO A 260 8.20 0.59 -9.12
C PRO A 260 9.14 1.78 -9.33
N HIS A 261 10.41 1.46 -9.59
CA HIS A 261 11.46 2.39 -9.96
C HIS A 261 12.32 1.72 -11.03
N ALA A 262 12.76 2.48 -12.03
CA ALA A 262 13.72 1.99 -13.02
C ALA A 262 14.97 1.45 -12.30
N ARG A 263 15.52 0.34 -12.80
CA ARG A 263 16.67 -0.36 -12.22
C ARG A 263 17.83 0.57 -11.91
N GLY A 264 18.17 1.46 -12.85
CA GLY A 264 19.25 2.44 -12.67
C GLY A 264 19.01 3.47 -11.54
N LEU A 265 17.77 3.70 -11.13
CA LEU A 265 17.43 4.55 -9.98
C LEU A 265 17.50 3.80 -8.65
N LYS A 266 17.39 2.47 -8.67
CA LYS A 266 17.59 1.60 -7.49
C LYS A 266 19.08 1.32 -7.28
N GLU A 267 19.80 1.00 -8.35
CA GLU A 267 21.23 0.69 -8.39
C GLU A 267 22.06 1.98 -8.55
N HIS A 268 21.83 2.94 -7.65
CA HIS A 268 22.44 4.27 -7.68
C HIS A 268 23.17 4.58 -6.37
N ALA A 269 24.07 5.57 -6.39
CA ALA A 269 24.74 6.07 -5.18
C ALA A 269 23.76 6.56 -4.10
N CYS A 270 22.55 6.93 -4.52
CA CYS A 270 21.40 7.24 -3.66
C CYS A 270 20.16 6.54 -4.24
N GLY A 271 20.05 5.23 -3.99
CA GLY A 271 18.98 4.40 -4.53
C GLY A 271 17.59 4.79 -4.01
N CYS A 272 16.60 4.83 -4.91
CA CYS A 272 15.22 5.13 -4.54
C CYS A 272 14.62 4.07 -3.58
N ALA A 273 13.80 4.51 -2.63
CA ALA A 273 13.03 3.61 -1.77
C ALA A 273 11.78 3.10 -2.49
N GLY A 274 11.54 1.79 -2.47
CA GLY A 274 10.36 1.15 -3.03
C GLY A 274 10.63 -0.28 -3.50
N CYS A 275 9.70 -1.19 -3.24
CA CYS A 275 9.74 -2.57 -3.75
C CYS A 275 8.67 -2.72 -4.83
N TYR A 276 9.01 -3.31 -5.98
CA TYR A 276 8.00 -3.65 -6.98
C TYR A 276 7.49 -5.06 -6.76
N THR A 277 6.23 -5.18 -6.36
CA THR A 277 5.59 -6.44 -5.95
C THR A 277 4.30 -6.73 -6.71
N ALA A 278 3.76 -5.75 -7.45
CA ALA A 278 2.50 -5.89 -8.18
C ALA A 278 2.51 -7.04 -9.20
N LEU A 279 3.66 -7.48 -9.72
CA LEU A 279 3.78 -8.62 -10.63
C LEU A 279 3.27 -9.93 -10.00
N HIS A 280 3.53 -10.15 -8.71
CA HIS A 280 3.34 -11.43 -8.02
C HIS A 280 2.93 -11.27 -6.54
N ALA A 281 2.15 -10.22 -6.25
CA ALA A 281 1.78 -9.84 -4.89
C ALA A 281 1.01 -10.95 -4.16
N MET A 282 0.03 -11.57 -4.84
CA MET A 282 -0.81 -12.59 -4.21
C MET A 282 -0.05 -13.89 -3.95
N GLU A 283 0.91 -14.24 -4.79
CA GLU A 283 1.85 -15.33 -4.57
C GLU A 283 2.73 -15.09 -3.33
N LEU A 284 3.20 -13.85 -3.11
CA LEU A 284 3.96 -13.48 -1.91
C LEU A 284 3.11 -13.58 -0.63
N TYR A 285 1.88 -13.07 -0.64
CA TYR A 285 0.99 -13.16 0.52
C TYR A 285 0.58 -14.61 0.82
N ALA A 286 0.27 -15.41 -0.20
CA ALA A 286 -0.01 -16.84 -0.03
C ALA A 286 1.16 -17.55 0.64
N THR A 287 2.39 -17.28 0.17
CA THR A 287 3.63 -17.80 0.77
C THR A 287 3.77 -17.40 2.25
N ALA A 288 3.53 -16.12 2.57
CA ALA A 288 3.64 -15.62 3.95
C ALA A 288 2.61 -16.25 4.90
N PHE A 289 1.35 -16.38 4.46
CA PHE A 289 0.27 -16.94 5.28
C PHE A 289 0.40 -18.46 5.43
N GLU A 290 0.85 -19.15 4.38
CA GLU A 290 1.15 -20.57 4.40
C GLU A 290 2.30 -20.91 5.35
N ALA A 291 3.37 -20.11 5.36
CA ALA A 291 4.55 -20.36 6.19
C ALA A 291 4.23 -20.44 7.70
N VAL A 292 3.09 -19.89 8.13
CA VAL A 292 2.59 -19.97 9.51
C VAL A 292 1.30 -20.79 9.66
N GLY A 293 0.93 -21.57 8.63
CA GLY A 293 -0.22 -22.48 8.66
C GLY A 293 -1.59 -21.79 8.74
N LYS A 294 -1.69 -20.53 8.28
CA LYS A 294 -2.92 -19.71 8.40
C LYS A 294 -3.45 -19.23 7.05
N LEU A 295 -3.32 -20.07 6.02
CA LEU A 295 -3.78 -19.75 4.66
C LEU A 295 -5.30 -19.48 4.61
N ASP A 296 -6.08 -20.04 5.54
CA ASP A 296 -7.51 -19.77 5.72
C ASP A 296 -7.83 -18.31 6.07
N LYS A 297 -6.86 -17.55 6.61
CA LYS A 297 -7.02 -16.13 6.94
C LYS A 297 -6.80 -15.18 5.77
N LEU A 298 -6.22 -15.66 4.67
CA LEU A 298 -5.84 -14.81 3.54
C LEU A 298 -7.06 -14.13 2.89
N GLU A 299 -8.20 -14.83 2.75
CA GLU A 299 -9.40 -14.24 2.12
C GLU A 299 -9.95 -13.04 2.90
N GLY A 300 -9.96 -13.13 4.24
CA GLY A 300 -10.39 -12.01 5.09
C GLY A 300 -9.50 -10.79 4.92
N PHE A 301 -8.19 -11.00 5.04
CA PHE A 301 -7.15 -9.97 4.91
C PHE A 301 -7.12 -9.31 3.51
N ALA A 302 -7.22 -10.11 2.44
CA ALA A 302 -7.07 -9.64 1.07
C ALA A 302 -8.36 -9.11 0.43
N SER A 303 -9.52 -9.58 0.87
CA SER A 303 -10.77 -9.40 0.11
C SER A 303 -11.95 -8.86 0.91
N PHE A 304 -11.91 -8.88 2.25
CA PHE A 304 -13.07 -8.51 3.09
C PHE A 304 -12.82 -7.29 3.98
N HIS A 305 -11.71 -7.27 4.71
CA HIS A 305 -11.49 -6.26 5.75
C HIS A 305 -11.33 -4.84 5.18
N GLY A 306 -10.60 -4.70 4.08
CA GLY A 306 -10.45 -3.42 3.38
C GLY A 306 -11.77 -2.86 2.85
N PRO A 307 -12.55 -3.57 2.01
CA PRO A 307 -13.81 -3.01 1.53
C PRO A 307 -14.79 -2.70 2.66
N ASP A 308 -14.83 -3.52 3.72
CA ASP A 308 -15.65 -3.23 4.90
C ASP A 308 -15.24 -1.90 5.58
N PHE A 309 -13.94 -1.61 5.73
CA PHE A 309 -13.44 -0.35 6.32
C PHE A 309 -13.77 0.88 5.44
N TYR A 310 -13.59 0.74 4.13
CA TYR A 310 -13.87 1.80 3.16
C TYR A 310 -15.37 1.96 2.84
N GLY A 311 -16.25 1.10 3.36
CA GLY A 311 -17.69 1.15 3.10
C GLY A 311 -18.07 0.72 1.69
N LEU A 312 -17.27 -0.18 1.09
CA LEU A 312 -17.45 -0.70 -0.26
C LEU A 312 -17.99 -2.13 -0.23
N PRO A 313 -18.74 -2.57 -1.27
CA PRO A 313 -19.19 -3.95 -1.35
C PRO A 313 -18.00 -4.90 -1.51
N ARG A 314 -18.10 -6.09 -0.94
CA ARG A 314 -17.15 -7.18 -1.21
C ARG A 314 -17.30 -7.63 -2.66
N ASN A 315 -16.19 -7.96 -3.31
CA ASN A 315 -16.20 -8.42 -4.70
C ASN A 315 -16.96 -9.74 -4.86
N THR A 316 -17.51 -9.99 -6.04
CA THR A 316 -18.17 -11.26 -6.39
C THR A 316 -17.27 -12.17 -7.24
N GLY A 317 -16.30 -11.59 -7.95
CA GLY A 317 -15.29 -12.31 -8.72
C GLY A 317 -14.39 -13.18 -7.83
N LYS A 318 -13.59 -14.03 -8.47
CA LYS A 318 -12.66 -14.95 -7.80
C LYS A 318 -11.25 -14.81 -8.34
N LEU A 319 -10.27 -15.09 -7.47
CA LEU A 319 -8.89 -15.32 -7.84
C LEU A 319 -8.54 -16.76 -7.43
N THR A 320 -7.91 -17.50 -8.32
CA THR A 320 -7.41 -18.85 -8.04
C THR A 320 -5.89 -18.81 -7.94
N LEU A 321 -5.36 -19.18 -6.79
CA LEU A 321 -3.93 -19.45 -6.60
C LEU A 321 -3.72 -20.95 -6.69
N VAL A 322 -2.85 -21.40 -7.58
CA VAL A 322 -2.49 -22.80 -7.75
C VAL A 322 -1.11 -23.06 -7.17
N ARG A 323 -0.91 -24.25 -6.60
CA ARG A 323 0.41 -24.73 -6.17
C ARG A 323 1.23 -25.14 -7.38
N GLU A 324 1.85 -24.16 -8.00
CA GLU A 324 2.72 -24.33 -9.14
C GLU A 324 3.96 -23.47 -8.92
N SER A 325 5.13 -24.07 -9.17
CA SER A 325 6.41 -23.38 -9.07
C SER A 325 6.43 -22.19 -10.03
N TYR A 326 6.58 -20.99 -9.49
CA TYR A 326 6.71 -19.75 -10.25
C TYR A 326 8.07 -19.12 -9.99
N GLN A 327 8.93 -19.11 -11.01
CA GLN A 327 10.20 -18.39 -10.94
C GLN A 327 9.94 -16.92 -11.28
N ILE A 328 10.28 -16.03 -10.34
CA ILE A 328 10.15 -14.59 -10.53
C ILE A 328 11.20 -14.16 -11.56
N PRO A 329 10.83 -13.45 -12.63
CA PRO A 329 11.79 -13.00 -13.63
C PRO A 329 12.82 -12.06 -13.01
N ASP A 330 14.06 -12.12 -13.50
CA ASP A 330 15.15 -11.27 -13.02
C ASP A 330 14.88 -9.78 -13.28
N GLU A 331 14.23 -9.48 -14.41
CA GLU A 331 13.91 -8.14 -14.86
C GLU A 331 12.68 -8.18 -15.79
N VAL A 332 11.88 -7.11 -15.77
CA VAL A 332 10.75 -6.89 -16.69
C VAL A 332 10.87 -5.52 -17.37
N PRO A 333 10.27 -5.32 -18.56
CA PRO A 333 10.29 -4.02 -19.25
C PRO A 333 9.62 -2.90 -18.44
N PHE A 334 10.18 -1.68 -18.50
CA PHE A 334 9.65 -0.50 -17.80
C PHE A 334 9.94 0.79 -18.57
N GLY A 335 9.17 1.04 -19.62
CA GLY A 335 9.46 2.08 -20.61
C GLY A 335 10.78 1.78 -21.34
N ASP A 336 11.67 2.75 -21.40
CA ASP A 336 13.01 2.61 -21.99
C ASP A 336 14.05 2.01 -21.01
N ALA A 337 13.62 1.59 -19.82
CA ALA A 337 14.46 1.03 -18.77
C ALA A 337 13.98 -0.36 -18.32
N GLY A 338 14.79 -1.00 -17.47
CA GLY A 338 14.44 -2.22 -16.75
C GLY A 338 13.75 -1.97 -15.42
N LEU A 339 12.94 -2.92 -14.96
CA LEU A 339 12.39 -2.98 -13.61
C LEU A 339 12.68 -4.34 -12.98
N VAL A 340 13.23 -4.33 -11.78
CA VAL A 340 13.58 -5.55 -11.04
C VAL A 340 12.48 -5.84 -10.02
N PRO A 341 11.72 -6.96 -10.16
CA PRO A 341 10.74 -7.37 -9.17
C PRO A 341 11.40 -7.74 -7.84
N LEU A 342 10.71 -7.52 -6.72
CA LEU A 342 11.18 -8.00 -5.42
C LEU A 342 11.34 -9.52 -5.47
N ALA A 343 12.46 -10.03 -4.96
CA ALA A 343 12.83 -11.45 -5.02
C ALA A 343 13.01 -11.99 -6.46
N ALA A 344 13.39 -11.13 -7.40
CA ALA A 344 13.89 -11.50 -8.73
C ALA A 344 14.82 -12.73 -8.69
N GLY A 345 14.52 -13.72 -9.54
CA GLY A 345 15.26 -14.98 -9.65
C GLY A 345 14.86 -16.06 -8.63
N GLU A 346 14.13 -15.71 -7.56
CA GLU A 346 13.62 -16.67 -6.57
C GLU A 346 12.38 -17.42 -7.10
N THR A 347 12.11 -18.58 -6.51
CA THR A 347 10.97 -19.44 -6.87
C THR A 347 9.92 -19.43 -5.77
N LEU A 348 8.69 -19.09 -6.12
CA LEU A 348 7.51 -19.19 -5.26
C LEU A 348 6.77 -20.51 -5.49
N ALA A 349 6.12 -21.02 -4.44
CA ALA A 349 5.34 -22.25 -4.50
C ALA A 349 3.90 -22.06 -5.02
N TRP A 350 3.49 -20.80 -5.22
CA TRP A 350 2.16 -20.41 -5.66
C TRP A 350 2.25 -19.60 -6.94
N ARG A 351 1.21 -19.73 -7.77
CA ARG A 351 0.99 -18.93 -8.98
C ARG A 351 -0.47 -18.52 -9.04
N ALA A 352 -0.75 -17.25 -9.32
CA ALA A 352 -2.10 -16.82 -9.64
C ALA A 352 -2.48 -17.33 -11.04
N ALA A 353 -3.47 -18.21 -11.11
CA ALA A 353 -4.12 -18.64 -12.34
C ALA A 353 -5.12 -17.56 -12.75
N VAL A 354 -4.68 -16.67 -13.64
CA VAL A 354 -5.46 -15.51 -14.09
C VAL A 354 -5.71 -15.58 -15.58
#